data_AF-A0A6J6V3T1-F1
#
_entry.id   AF-A0A6J6V3T1-F1
#
_cell.length_a   1.000
_cell.length_b   1.000
_cell.length_c   1.000
_cell.angle_alpha   90.00
_cell.angle_beta   90.00
_cell.angle_gamma   90.00
#
_symmetry.space_group_name_H-M   'P 1'
#
loop_
_entity.id
_entity.type
_entity.pdbx_description
1 polymer ?
#
loop_
_entity_poly.entity_id
_entity_poly.type
_entity_poly.pdbx_seq_one_letter_code
_entity_poly.pdbx_strand_id
1 'polypeptide(L)'
;MTVSPPEVVDETFPHVDALRAVGALAVLTTHVGFWSASYQRDGTVGALIARLDVGVALFFVLSGFLLSRGWLVRALAGRPAPATGHYLWKRALRILPVYVVTATLALALIDANAELGWGNRVATYLLASTLVDPTFPAGLTHMWSLAVELHFYLLLPLLMLVAVGRRLRPARLLAALGVLVAVSVWWHLDGAARVGGDRMIATPQWLPGYLDWFAVGIGLALASVLHRAGRGGRVVAALRTLAAQPGVCWLLALGLLLVSTTPLAGPLVLAPPTDAEALTKNLLYAAIGGLVVLPAVLRDPPAEPAVFDRILLHPAARHLGHTSYGLFCLHVPVLHLVVALTAWDVFTAPFWPLWLLTTAVSLVAAELAYRLVERPALRLKGRHPLSRRRPGSPASTSAPTSGTSTR
;
A
#
# COMPACT_ATOMS: atom_id res chain seq x y z
N MET A 1 -5.72 -44.65 -3.29
CA MET A 1 -6.44 -43.35 -3.33
C MET A 1 -5.50 -42.25 -2.89
N THR A 2 -4.89 -41.53 -3.83
CA THR A 2 -4.07 -40.34 -3.54
C THR A 2 -5.01 -39.17 -3.30
N VAL A 3 -5.25 -38.85 -2.02
CA VAL A 3 -5.98 -37.63 -1.65
C VAL A 3 -5.15 -36.44 -2.13
N SER A 4 -5.63 -35.76 -3.18
CA SER A 4 -5.08 -34.48 -3.62
C SER A 4 -5.02 -33.55 -2.40
N PRO A 5 -3.87 -32.92 -2.11
CA PRO A 5 -3.78 -32.01 -0.97
C PRO A 5 -4.82 -30.90 -1.16
N PRO A 6 -5.52 -30.48 -0.09
CA PRO A 6 -6.55 -29.46 -0.19
C PRO A 6 -5.99 -28.24 -0.89
N GLU A 7 -6.69 -27.78 -1.93
CA GLU A 7 -6.39 -26.53 -2.60
C GLU A 7 -6.45 -25.46 -1.51
N VAL A 8 -5.36 -24.72 -1.30
CA VAL A 8 -5.34 -23.68 -0.29
C VAL A 8 -6.15 -22.56 -0.90
N VAL A 9 -7.44 -22.48 -0.52
CA VAL A 9 -8.31 -21.37 -0.88
C VAL A 9 -7.61 -20.12 -0.37
N ASP A 10 -7.22 -19.23 -1.29
CA ASP A 10 -6.65 -17.93 -0.94
C ASP A 10 -7.71 -17.16 -0.17
N GLU A 11 -7.60 -17.20 1.15
CA GLU A 11 -8.51 -16.53 2.06
C GLU A 11 -8.56 -15.03 1.77
N THR A 12 -9.77 -14.53 1.58
CA THR A 12 -10.04 -13.12 1.29
C THR A 12 -10.13 -12.33 2.58
N PHE A 13 -9.55 -11.14 2.60
CA PHE A 13 -9.63 -10.19 3.72
C PHE A 13 -10.50 -8.99 3.30
N PRO A 14 -11.84 -9.09 3.31
CA PRO A 14 -12.70 -8.06 2.75
C PRO A 14 -12.60 -6.71 3.49
N HIS A 15 -12.27 -6.71 4.78
CA HIS A 15 -12.03 -5.48 5.55
C HIS A 15 -10.84 -4.68 5.04
N VAL A 16 -9.84 -5.35 4.44
CA VAL A 16 -8.63 -4.70 3.91
C VAL A 16 -8.97 -3.77 2.75
N ASP A 17 -9.96 -4.11 1.92
CA ASP A 17 -10.39 -3.25 0.82
C ASP A 17 -10.91 -1.92 1.35
N ALA A 18 -11.75 -1.94 2.39
CA ALA A 18 -12.25 -0.72 3.02
C ALA A 18 -11.14 0.10 3.68
N LEU A 19 -10.14 -0.54 4.32
CA LEU A 19 -9.00 0.17 4.89
C LEU A 19 -8.16 0.90 3.84
N ARG A 20 -8.10 0.40 2.60
CA ARG A 20 -7.47 1.14 1.49
C ARG A 20 -8.23 2.41 1.11
N ALA A 21 -9.55 2.40 1.19
CA ALA A 21 -10.36 3.60 0.99
C ALA A 21 -10.11 4.62 2.11
N VAL A 22 -10.04 4.17 3.36
CA VAL A 22 -9.66 5.01 4.50
C VAL A 22 -8.30 5.67 4.26
N GLY A 23 -7.30 4.90 3.84
CA GLY A 23 -5.97 5.44 3.50
C GLY A 23 -6.01 6.47 2.37
N ALA A 24 -6.76 6.22 1.29
CA ALA A 24 -6.89 7.16 0.17
C ALA A 24 -7.55 8.48 0.59
N LEU A 25 -8.64 8.41 1.35
CA LEU A 25 -9.36 9.59 1.85
C LEU A 25 -8.52 10.38 2.85
N ALA A 26 -7.75 9.70 3.71
CA ALA A 26 -6.83 10.35 4.64
C ALA A 26 -5.77 11.17 3.89
N VAL A 27 -5.11 10.58 2.89
CA VAL A 27 -4.11 11.26 2.05
C VAL A 27 -4.74 12.43 1.28
N LEU A 28 -5.92 12.25 0.67
CA LEU A 28 -6.63 13.32 -0.02
C LEU A 28 -6.90 14.49 0.93
N THR A 29 -7.40 14.19 2.13
CA THR A 29 -7.75 15.20 3.14
C THR A 29 -6.53 16.00 3.57
N THR A 30 -5.36 15.36 3.75
CA THR A 30 -4.11 16.06 4.02
C THR A 30 -3.68 16.98 2.88
N HIS A 31 -3.76 16.55 1.63
CA HIS A 31 -3.40 17.41 0.49
C HIS A 31 -4.30 18.64 0.39
N VAL A 32 -5.61 18.45 0.57
CA VAL A 32 -6.55 19.58 0.66
C VAL A 32 -6.19 20.49 1.83
N GLY A 33 -5.85 19.93 2.99
CA GLY A 33 -5.45 20.71 4.17
C GLY A 33 -4.17 21.52 3.98
N PHE A 34 -3.17 20.98 3.27
CA PHE A 34 -1.98 21.72 2.89
C PHE A 34 -2.33 22.88 1.94
N TRP A 35 -3.15 22.62 0.93
CA TRP A 35 -3.55 23.61 -0.07
C TRP A 35 -4.51 24.66 0.47
N SER A 36 -5.24 24.38 1.55
CA SER A 36 -6.07 25.36 2.24
C SER A 36 -5.33 26.00 3.43
N ALA A 37 -4.08 25.64 3.71
CA ALA A 37 -3.39 26.03 4.94
C ALA A 37 -4.20 25.78 6.24
N SER A 38 -5.08 24.76 6.28
CA SER A 38 -5.88 24.47 7.48
C SER A 38 -5.01 24.14 8.68
N TYR A 39 -3.85 23.54 8.44
CA TYR A 39 -2.83 23.21 9.44
C TYR A 39 -2.31 24.41 10.24
N GLN A 40 -2.47 25.65 9.73
CA GLN A 40 -2.11 26.87 10.46
C GLN A 40 -3.32 27.56 11.11
N ARG A 41 -4.53 27.36 10.55
CA ARG A 41 -5.72 28.15 10.88
C ARG A 41 -6.69 27.46 11.85
N ASP A 42 -6.77 26.14 11.79
CA ASP A 42 -7.86 25.37 12.40
C ASP A 42 -7.43 24.63 13.68
N GLY A 43 -6.38 25.11 14.36
CA GLY A 43 -5.87 24.58 15.63
C GLY A 43 -5.63 23.06 15.58
N THR A 44 -6.15 22.34 16.58
CA THR A 44 -6.01 20.87 16.69
C THR A 44 -6.63 20.12 15.51
N VAL A 45 -7.72 20.61 14.94
CA VAL A 45 -8.36 19.97 13.77
C VAL A 45 -7.44 20.10 12.55
N GLY A 46 -6.88 21.30 12.33
CA GLY A 46 -5.88 21.53 11.28
C GLY A 46 -4.64 20.66 11.46
N ALA A 47 -4.15 20.52 12.70
CA ALA A 47 -3.01 19.67 13.03
C ALA A 47 -3.27 18.19 12.75
N LEU A 48 -4.47 17.69 13.07
CA LEU A 48 -4.90 16.33 12.72
C LEU A 48 -4.98 16.14 11.20
N ILE A 49 -5.59 17.09 10.48
CA ILE A 49 -5.67 17.06 9.01
C ILE A 49 -4.27 16.96 8.38
N ALA A 50 -3.29 17.71 8.91
CA ALA A 50 -1.91 17.68 8.44
C ALA A 50 -1.23 16.31 8.63
N ARG A 51 -1.74 15.47 9.55
CA ARG A 51 -1.19 14.16 9.90
C ARG A 51 -1.97 12.97 9.32
N LEU A 52 -3.00 13.23 8.52
CA LEU A 52 -3.71 12.19 7.77
C LEU A 52 -2.88 11.62 6.60
N ASP A 53 -1.66 12.12 6.35
CA ASP A 53 -0.66 11.46 5.50
C ASP A 53 -0.19 10.11 6.06
N VAL A 54 -0.53 9.79 7.32
CA VAL A 54 -0.48 8.42 7.87
C VAL A 54 -1.24 7.41 7.01
N GLY A 55 -2.17 7.85 6.16
CA GLY A 55 -2.82 7.01 5.16
C GLY A 55 -1.83 6.27 4.25
N VAL A 56 -0.64 6.83 3.98
CA VAL A 56 0.42 6.14 3.22
C VAL A 56 0.95 4.92 3.99
N ALA A 57 1.11 5.02 5.30
CA ALA A 57 1.53 3.91 6.14
C ALA A 57 0.52 2.76 6.09
N LEU A 58 -0.79 3.06 6.03
CA LEU A 58 -1.82 2.03 5.84
C LEU A 58 -1.58 1.25 4.55
N PHE A 59 -1.30 1.93 3.42
CA PHE A 59 -1.01 1.23 2.17
C PHE A 59 0.21 0.32 2.27
N PHE A 60 1.30 0.77 2.90
CA PHE A 60 2.53 -0.02 2.98
C PHE A 60 2.41 -1.19 3.96
N VAL A 61 1.76 -1.00 5.12
CA VAL A 61 1.44 -2.11 6.04
C VAL A 61 0.55 -3.15 5.33
N LEU A 62 -0.49 -2.71 4.63
CA LEU A 62 -1.38 -3.60 3.88
C LEU A 62 -0.63 -4.34 2.76
N SER A 63 0.26 -3.66 2.03
CA SER A 63 1.07 -4.27 0.98
C SER A 63 2.07 -5.28 1.55
N GLY A 64 2.75 -4.95 2.65
CA GLY A 64 3.60 -5.89 3.38
C GLY A 64 2.83 -7.14 3.81
N PHE A 65 1.62 -6.97 4.34
CA PHE A 65 0.74 -8.07 4.76
C PHE A 65 0.29 -8.94 3.58
N LEU A 66 -0.42 -8.36 2.61
CA LEU A 66 -1.06 -9.09 1.53
C LEU A 66 -0.05 -9.84 0.65
N LEU A 67 1.09 -9.19 0.36
CA LEU A 67 2.04 -9.73 -0.60
C LEU A 67 2.92 -10.82 0.01
N SER A 68 3.32 -10.68 1.29
CA SER A 68 4.13 -11.70 1.97
C SER A 68 3.32 -12.92 2.38
N ARG A 69 2.03 -12.77 2.73
CA ARG A 69 1.20 -13.87 3.21
C ARG A 69 1.18 -15.09 2.28
N GLY A 70 1.05 -14.87 0.97
CA GLY A 70 1.05 -15.96 -0.01
C GLY A 70 2.35 -16.78 -0.04
N TRP A 71 3.49 -16.14 0.26
CA TRP A 71 4.78 -16.82 0.42
C TRP A 71 4.81 -17.65 1.70
N LEU A 72 4.37 -17.07 2.82
CA LEU A 72 4.38 -17.69 4.13
C LEU A 72 3.48 -18.93 4.19
N VAL A 73 2.26 -18.83 3.64
CA VAL A 73 1.31 -19.94 3.57
C VAL A 73 1.87 -21.11 2.76
N ARG A 74 2.45 -20.83 1.58
CA ARG A 74 3.08 -21.87 0.75
C ARG A 74 4.28 -22.51 1.42
N ALA A 75 5.15 -21.72 2.03
CA ALA A 75 6.32 -22.23 2.74
C ALA A 75 5.95 -23.08 3.97
N LEU A 76 4.87 -22.74 4.68
CA LEU A 76 4.34 -23.57 5.75
C LEU A 76 3.77 -24.89 5.21
N ALA A 77 3.09 -24.85 4.07
CA ALA A 77 2.55 -26.03 3.40
C ALA A 77 3.59 -26.85 2.60
N GLY A 78 4.88 -26.49 2.66
CA GLY A 78 5.94 -27.16 1.89
C GLY A 78 5.82 -27.01 0.37
N ARG A 79 5.06 -26.03 -0.11
CA ARG A 79 4.83 -25.74 -1.54
C ARG A 79 5.91 -24.80 -2.10
N PRO A 80 6.20 -24.87 -3.42
CA PRO A 80 7.14 -23.95 -4.03
C PRO A 80 6.68 -22.50 -3.94
N ALA A 81 7.65 -21.60 -3.94
CA ALA A 81 7.45 -20.15 -3.95
C ALA A 81 6.47 -19.71 -5.07
N PRO A 82 5.73 -18.60 -4.88
CA PRO A 82 5.00 -17.94 -5.96
C PRO A 82 5.89 -17.65 -7.16
N ALA A 83 5.35 -17.79 -8.37
CA ALA A 83 6.06 -17.43 -9.59
C ALA A 83 6.26 -15.91 -9.67
N THR A 84 7.51 -15.45 -9.58
CA THR A 84 7.87 -14.02 -9.56
C THR A 84 7.34 -13.25 -10.76
N GLY A 85 7.45 -13.81 -11.98
CA GLY A 85 6.93 -13.16 -13.19
C GLY A 85 5.42 -12.91 -13.14
N HIS A 86 4.64 -13.94 -12.77
CA HIS A 86 3.18 -13.82 -12.62
C HIS A 86 2.79 -12.83 -11.53
N TYR A 87 3.55 -12.81 -10.43
CA TYR A 87 3.39 -11.83 -9.37
C TYR A 87 3.62 -10.40 -9.89
N LEU A 88 4.76 -10.12 -10.53
CA LEU A 88 5.10 -8.80 -11.07
C LEU A 88 4.10 -8.34 -12.13
N TRP A 89 3.65 -9.25 -13.01
CA TRP A 89 2.62 -8.94 -14.01
C TRP A 89 1.30 -8.48 -13.38
N LYS A 90 0.83 -9.19 -12.34
CA LYS A 90 -0.38 -8.78 -11.61
C LYS A 90 -0.23 -7.41 -10.95
N ARG A 91 0.97 -7.05 -10.48
CA ARG A 91 1.25 -5.74 -9.90
C ARG A 91 1.32 -4.65 -10.95
N ALA A 92 2.00 -4.91 -12.07
CA ALA A 92 2.07 -3.99 -13.21
C ALA A 92 0.66 -3.65 -13.73
N LEU A 93 -0.21 -4.64 -13.92
CA LEU A 93 -1.59 -4.43 -14.35
C LEU A 93 -2.47 -3.68 -13.35
N ARG A 94 -2.09 -3.65 -12.06
CA ARG A 94 -2.79 -2.90 -11.03
C ARG A 94 -2.33 -1.45 -10.95
N ILE A 95 -1.04 -1.20 -11.14
CA ILE A 95 -0.42 0.11 -10.93
C ILE A 95 -0.34 0.92 -12.23
N LEU A 96 0.35 0.39 -13.23
CA LEU A 96 0.81 1.17 -14.39
C LEU A 96 -0.32 1.81 -15.20
N PRO A 97 -1.46 1.14 -15.50
CA PRO A 97 -2.48 1.71 -16.37
C PRO A 97 -3.05 3.03 -15.85
N VAL A 98 -3.46 3.08 -14.58
CA VAL A 98 -4.04 4.30 -13.98
C VAL A 98 -2.96 5.33 -13.74
N TYR A 99 -1.76 4.89 -13.33
CA TYR A 99 -0.64 5.80 -13.15
C TYR A 99 -0.30 6.54 -14.44
N VAL A 100 -0.18 5.83 -15.57
CA VAL A 100 0.13 6.45 -16.87
C VAL A 100 -0.95 7.44 -17.28
N VAL A 101 -2.23 7.10 -17.09
CA VAL A 101 -3.35 8.04 -17.34
C VAL A 101 -3.21 9.28 -16.47
N THR A 102 -2.95 9.10 -15.18
CA THR A 102 -2.79 10.21 -14.22
C THR A 102 -1.61 11.10 -14.59
N ALA A 103 -0.46 10.50 -14.90
CA ALA A 103 0.75 11.22 -15.31
C ALA A 103 0.52 11.99 -16.61
N THR A 104 -0.17 11.39 -17.58
CA THR A 104 -0.53 12.05 -18.85
C THR A 104 -1.43 13.25 -18.61
N LEU A 105 -2.48 13.10 -17.79
CA LEU A 105 -3.38 14.20 -17.45
C LEU A 105 -2.64 15.34 -16.72
N ALA A 106 -1.80 15.02 -15.75
CA ALA A 106 -1.03 16.04 -15.02
C ALA A 106 -0.04 16.78 -15.93
N LEU A 107 0.71 16.06 -16.76
CA LEU A 107 1.70 16.64 -17.66
C LEU A 107 1.10 17.44 -18.83
N ALA A 108 -0.15 17.14 -19.21
CA ALA A 108 -0.84 17.79 -20.33
C ALA A 108 -1.74 18.96 -19.90
N LEU A 109 -2.33 18.91 -18.71
CA LEU A 109 -3.37 19.86 -18.27
C LEU A 109 -2.89 20.86 -17.21
N ILE A 110 -1.71 20.68 -16.62
CA ILE A 110 -1.18 21.59 -15.60
C ILE A 110 -0.04 22.39 -16.21
N ASP A 111 -0.25 23.69 -16.42
CA ASP A 111 0.69 24.59 -17.11
C ASP A 111 2.08 24.65 -16.47
N ALA A 112 2.18 24.44 -15.15
CA ALA A 112 3.46 24.36 -14.44
C ALA A 112 4.38 23.23 -14.95
N ASN A 113 3.85 22.26 -15.69
CA ASN A 113 4.61 21.19 -16.32
C ASN A 113 5.03 21.50 -17.78
N ALA A 114 4.71 22.68 -18.35
CA ALA A 114 4.99 23.02 -19.75
C ALA A 114 6.50 22.98 -20.06
N GLU A 115 7.31 23.57 -19.19
CA GLU A 115 8.77 23.66 -19.33
C GLU A 115 9.52 22.40 -18.84
N LEU A 116 8.79 21.34 -18.48
CA LEU A 116 9.42 20.11 -18.00
C LEU A 116 10.23 19.44 -19.13
N GLY A 117 11.54 19.32 -18.93
CA GLY A 117 12.44 18.70 -19.90
C GLY A 117 12.10 17.24 -20.21
N TRP A 118 12.48 16.78 -21.40
CA TRP A 118 12.16 15.42 -21.87
C TRP A 118 12.62 14.31 -20.91
N GLY A 119 13.83 14.44 -20.33
CA GLY A 119 14.36 13.48 -19.36
C GLY A 119 13.44 13.32 -18.13
N ASN A 120 12.93 14.42 -17.60
CA ASN A 120 12.01 14.40 -16.47
C ASN A 120 10.63 13.85 -16.83
N ARG A 121 10.14 14.10 -18.05
CA ARG A 121 8.91 13.47 -18.55
C ARG A 121 9.05 11.95 -18.64
N VAL A 122 10.16 11.47 -19.20
CA VAL A 122 10.47 10.03 -19.26
C VAL A 122 10.57 9.44 -17.85
N ALA A 123 11.32 10.09 -16.95
CA ALA A 123 11.44 9.63 -15.57
C ALA A 123 10.10 9.59 -14.84
N THR A 124 9.20 10.53 -15.14
CA THR A 124 7.83 10.52 -14.63
C THR A 124 7.11 9.26 -15.08
N TYR A 125 7.03 8.95 -16.38
CA TYR A 125 6.35 7.73 -16.83
C TYR A 125 6.96 6.43 -16.29
N LEU A 126 8.25 6.45 -15.91
CA LEU A 126 8.95 5.31 -15.30
C LEU A 126 8.82 5.22 -13.78
N LEU A 127 8.07 6.10 -13.10
CA LEU A 127 8.04 6.22 -11.63
C LEU A 127 9.44 6.46 -11.03
N ALA A 128 10.31 7.15 -11.77
CA ALA A 128 11.70 7.42 -11.41
C ALA A 128 11.97 8.90 -11.07
N SER A 129 10.92 9.74 -10.96
CA SER A 129 11.08 11.17 -10.65
C SER A 129 11.88 11.41 -9.36
N THR A 130 11.71 10.55 -8.34
CA THR A 130 12.46 10.61 -7.07
C THR A 130 13.98 10.41 -7.23
N LEU A 131 14.43 9.88 -8.37
CA LEU A 131 15.81 9.53 -8.66
C LEU A 131 16.50 10.55 -9.57
N VAL A 132 15.77 11.50 -10.15
CA VAL A 132 16.33 12.42 -11.15
C VAL A 132 16.18 13.88 -10.76
N ASP A 133 15.03 14.28 -10.22
CA ASP A 133 14.68 15.68 -9.99
C ASP A 133 14.31 15.91 -8.51
N PRO A 134 14.83 16.96 -7.86
CA PRO A 134 14.39 17.33 -6.52
C PRO A 134 12.93 17.82 -6.47
N THR A 135 12.40 18.30 -7.59
CA THR A 135 11.05 18.82 -7.76
C THR A 135 10.19 17.84 -8.54
N PHE A 136 9.13 17.35 -7.92
CA PHE A 136 8.16 16.49 -8.59
C PHE A 136 7.36 17.30 -9.61
N PRO A 137 6.93 16.69 -10.73
CA PRO A 137 5.98 17.35 -11.62
C PRO A 137 4.72 17.77 -10.86
N ALA A 138 4.19 18.95 -11.22
CA ALA A 138 2.97 19.47 -10.63
C ALA A 138 1.81 18.48 -10.82
N GLY A 139 0.99 18.31 -9.78
CA GLY A 139 -0.06 17.30 -9.77
C GLY A 139 0.39 15.88 -9.45
N LEU A 140 1.70 15.60 -9.32
CA LEU A 140 2.23 14.25 -9.07
C LEU A 140 3.12 14.18 -7.82
N THR A 141 3.05 15.16 -6.94
CA THR A 141 3.90 15.27 -5.74
C THR A 141 3.74 14.11 -4.77
N HIS A 142 2.58 13.44 -4.73
CA HIS A 142 2.35 12.26 -3.88
C HIS A 142 2.82 10.94 -4.49
N MET A 143 3.25 10.94 -5.76
CA MET A 143 3.62 9.71 -6.48
C MET A 143 4.93 9.09 -6.00
N TRP A 144 5.70 9.78 -5.15
CA TRP A 144 6.87 9.20 -4.47
C TRP A 144 6.49 7.91 -3.73
N SER A 145 5.31 7.85 -3.10
CA SER A 145 4.92 6.67 -2.33
C SER A 145 4.58 5.49 -3.25
N LEU A 146 4.06 5.77 -4.44
CA LEU A 146 3.83 4.76 -5.47
C LEU A 146 5.16 4.24 -6.05
N ALA A 147 6.16 5.11 -6.21
CA ALA A 147 7.51 4.69 -6.54
C ALA A 147 8.08 3.78 -5.45
N VAL A 148 8.00 4.16 -4.17
CA VAL A 148 8.42 3.30 -3.04
C VAL A 148 7.74 1.93 -3.08
N GLU A 149 6.43 1.90 -3.32
CA GLU A 149 5.68 0.65 -3.44
C GLU A 149 6.16 -0.22 -4.62
N LEU A 150 6.46 0.38 -5.78
CA LEU A 150 7.06 -0.32 -6.92
C LEU A 150 8.42 -0.94 -6.55
N HIS A 151 9.31 -0.17 -5.90
CA HIS A 151 10.61 -0.68 -5.46
C HIS A 151 10.45 -1.84 -4.46
N PHE A 152 9.50 -1.73 -3.52
CA PHE A 152 9.18 -2.83 -2.61
C PHE A 152 8.69 -4.07 -3.35
N TYR A 153 7.87 -3.91 -4.40
CA TYR A 153 7.39 -5.04 -5.20
C TYR A 153 8.54 -5.78 -5.90
N LEU A 154 9.57 -5.07 -6.33
CA LEU A 154 10.78 -5.66 -6.91
C LEU A 154 11.65 -6.33 -5.83
N LEU A 155 11.76 -5.73 -4.64
CA LEU A 155 12.54 -6.26 -3.51
C LEU A 155 11.90 -7.52 -2.88
N LEU A 156 10.58 -7.56 -2.76
CA LEU A 156 9.87 -8.55 -1.96
C LEU A 156 10.17 -10.01 -2.34
N PRO A 157 10.20 -10.43 -3.62
CA PRO A 157 10.54 -11.80 -3.98
C PRO A 157 11.92 -12.22 -3.48
N LEU A 158 12.93 -11.35 -3.60
CA LEU A 158 14.29 -11.60 -3.12
C LEU A 158 14.31 -11.69 -1.58
N LEU A 159 13.65 -10.74 -0.92
CA LEU A 159 13.49 -10.72 0.53
C LEU A 159 12.83 -12.01 1.03
N MET A 160 11.75 -12.49 0.40
CA MET A 160 11.05 -13.71 0.80
C MET A 160 11.86 -14.98 0.48
N LEU A 161 12.60 -15.02 -0.64
CA LEU A 161 13.53 -16.11 -0.92
C LEU A 161 14.58 -16.25 0.20
N VAL A 162 15.17 -15.12 0.62
CA VAL A 162 16.18 -15.11 1.67
C VAL A 162 15.55 -15.37 3.04
N ALA A 163 14.51 -14.64 3.43
CA ALA A 163 13.96 -14.73 4.79
C ALA A 163 13.19 -16.03 5.06
N VAL A 164 12.48 -16.56 4.06
CA VAL A 164 11.61 -17.74 4.21
C VAL A 164 12.26 -18.99 3.60
N GLY A 165 12.87 -18.88 2.41
CA GLY A 165 13.46 -20.03 1.72
C GLY A 165 12.43 -21.13 1.41
N ARG A 166 12.85 -22.41 1.51
CA ARG A 166 11.97 -23.57 1.23
C ARG A 166 11.05 -23.97 2.38
N ARG A 167 11.37 -23.56 3.61
CA ARG A 167 10.62 -23.92 4.83
C ARG A 167 10.57 -22.71 5.74
N LEU A 168 9.38 -22.38 6.23
CA LEU A 168 9.19 -21.26 7.14
C LEU A 168 9.96 -21.48 8.45
N ARG A 169 10.92 -20.59 8.73
CA ARG A 169 11.64 -20.50 10.00
C ARG A 169 11.35 -19.13 10.64
N PRO A 170 10.42 -19.03 11.61
CA PRO A 170 9.99 -17.75 12.16
C PRO A 170 11.15 -16.88 12.67
N ALA A 171 12.14 -17.46 13.35
CA ALA A 171 13.31 -16.72 13.83
C ALA A 171 14.12 -16.04 12.70
N ARG A 172 14.29 -16.71 11.54
CA ARG A 172 14.97 -16.14 10.38
C ARG A 172 14.19 -14.98 9.77
N LEU A 173 12.88 -15.12 9.69
CA LEU A 173 12.01 -14.05 9.21
C LEU A 173 12.03 -12.86 10.17
N LEU A 174 11.91 -13.09 11.48
CA LEU A 174 11.99 -12.04 12.50
C LEU A 174 13.33 -11.31 12.48
N ALA A 175 14.45 -12.02 12.26
CA ALA A 175 15.75 -11.39 12.06
C ALA A 175 15.77 -10.50 10.81
N ALA A 176 15.21 -10.97 9.69
CA ALA A 176 15.08 -10.16 8.48
C ALA A 176 14.21 -8.91 8.71
N LEU A 177 13.09 -9.02 9.45
CA LEU A 177 12.28 -7.85 9.83
C LEU A 177 13.07 -6.88 10.71
N GLY A 178 13.88 -7.38 11.64
CA GLY A 178 14.79 -6.55 12.44
C GLY A 178 15.78 -5.77 11.57
N VAL A 179 16.34 -6.41 10.53
CA VAL A 179 17.22 -5.74 9.56
C VAL A 179 16.46 -4.66 8.77
N LEU A 180 15.24 -4.92 8.32
CA LEU A 180 14.42 -3.93 7.61
C LEU A 180 14.16 -2.68 8.47
N VAL A 181 13.81 -2.89 9.75
CA VAL A 181 13.62 -1.79 10.71
C VAL A 181 14.94 -1.05 10.93
N ALA A 182 16.04 -1.77 11.16
CA ALA A 182 17.35 -1.14 11.36
C ALA A 182 17.80 -0.29 10.17
N VAL A 183 17.55 -0.75 8.94
CA VAL A 183 17.82 0.03 7.72
C VAL A 183 16.94 1.28 7.63
N SER A 184 15.66 1.19 7.99
CA SER A 184 14.77 2.36 8.05
C SER A 184 15.24 3.39 9.08
N VAL A 185 15.60 2.93 10.28
CA VAL A 185 16.16 3.81 11.33
C VAL A 185 17.46 4.46 10.85
N TRP A 186 18.40 3.69 10.31
CA TRP A 186 19.65 4.23 9.77
C TRP A 186 19.39 5.24 8.64
N TRP A 187 18.41 5.00 7.77
CA TRP A 187 18.09 5.91 6.67
C TRP A 187 17.69 7.30 7.17
N HIS A 188 16.85 7.38 8.20
CA HIS A 188 16.41 8.65 8.78
C HIS A 188 17.50 9.37 9.56
N LEU A 189 18.40 8.62 10.21
CA LEU A 189 19.45 9.22 11.04
C LEU A 189 20.67 9.68 10.25
N ASP A 190 20.95 9.07 9.09
CA ASP A 190 22.25 9.21 8.44
C ASP A 190 22.24 8.81 6.95
N GLY A 191 21.57 7.71 6.59
CA GLY A 191 21.63 7.13 5.25
C GLY A 191 21.16 8.06 4.14
N ALA A 192 20.04 8.78 4.35
CA ALA A 192 19.51 9.73 3.38
C ALA A 192 20.47 10.92 3.15
N ALA A 193 21.12 11.42 4.20
CA ALA A 193 22.06 12.53 4.11
C ALA A 193 23.30 12.17 3.29
N ARG A 194 23.80 10.94 3.41
CA ARG A 194 25.00 10.46 2.70
C ARG A 194 24.86 10.39 1.18
N VAL A 195 23.64 10.12 0.70
CA VAL A 195 23.36 9.93 -0.73
C VAL A 195 22.50 11.06 -1.32
N GLY A 196 22.09 12.00 -0.47
CA GLY A 196 21.11 13.03 -0.79
C GLY A 196 21.60 14.03 -1.84
N GLY A 197 22.86 14.48 -1.76
CA GLY A 197 23.35 15.59 -2.60
C GLY A 197 22.35 16.75 -2.61
N ASP A 198 22.01 17.27 -3.80
CA ASP A 198 21.03 18.34 -3.98
C ASP A 198 19.56 17.89 -3.86
N ARG A 199 19.29 16.60 -3.58
CA ARG A 199 17.95 15.99 -3.53
C ARG A 199 17.44 15.82 -2.11
N MET A 200 17.67 16.82 -1.26
CA MET A 200 17.32 16.78 0.16
C MET A 200 15.83 16.48 0.44
N ILE A 201 14.91 16.79 -0.48
CA ILE A 201 13.47 16.50 -0.32
C ILE A 201 13.11 15.08 -0.80
N ALA A 202 13.67 14.65 -1.93
CA ALA A 202 13.30 13.38 -2.56
C ALA A 202 13.98 12.16 -1.92
N THR A 203 15.21 12.29 -1.44
CA THR A 203 15.99 11.18 -0.90
C THR A 203 15.41 10.59 0.39
N PRO A 204 14.94 11.40 1.37
CA PRO A 204 14.22 10.86 2.54
C PRO A 204 12.98 10.03 2.15
N GLN A 205 12.39 10.30 0.98
CA GLN A 205 11.20 9.60 0.48
C GLN A 205 11.52 8.28 -0.26
N TRP A 206 12.76 7.81 -0.25
CA TRP A 206 13.12 6.53 -0.87
C TRP A 206 12.74 5.32 -0.01
N LEU A 207 12.68 4.15 -0.66
CA LEU A 207 12.27 2.89 -0.05
C LEU A 207 12.91 2.59 1.33
N PRO A 208 14.22 2.79 1.56
CA PRO A 208 14.84 2.42 2.84
C PRO A 208 14.12 3.04 4.05
N GLY A 209 13.67 4.29 3.95
CA GLY A 209 12.96 5.00 5.03
C GLY A 209 11.54 4.50 5.32
N TYR A 210 11.03 3.50 4.59
CA TYR A 210 9.69 2.96 4.83
C TYR A 210 9.68 1.44 4.99
N LEU A 211 10.85 0.81 5.05
CA LEU A 211 10.98 -0.64 5.18
C LEU A 211 10.35 -1.18 6.47
N ASP A 212 10.32 -0.38 7.53
CA ASP A 212 9.68 -0.70 8.81
C ASP A 212 8.15 -0.79 8.68
N TRP A 213 7.50 0.06 7.87
CA TRP A 213 6.05 -0.03 7.61
C TRP A 213 5.71 -1.35 6.90
N PHE A 214 6.48 -1.72 5.88
CA PHE A 214 6.34 -3.02 5.23
C PHE A 214 6.65 -4.17 6.20
N ALA A 215 7.65 -4.02 7.08
CA ALA A 215 8.01 -5.02 8.07
C ALA A 215 6.89 -5.28 9.08
N VAL A 216 6.17 -4.24 9.53
CA VAL A 216 4.96 -4.38 10.36
C VAL A 216 3.92 -5.24 9.64
N GLY A 217 3.65 -4.94 8.36
CA GLY A 217 2.74 -5.73 7.53
C GLY A 217 3.14 -7.20 7.41
N ILE A 218 4.43 -7.48 7.13
CA ILE A 218 4.96 -8.85 7.03
C ILE A 218 4.89 -9.57 8.39
N GLY A 219 5.14 -8.86 9.49
CA GLY A 219 4.99 -9.36 10.86
C GLY A 219 3.55 -9.78 11.16
N LEU A 220 2.57 -8.94 10.79
CA LEU A 220 1.15 -9.29 10.89
C LEU A 220 0.79 -10.51 10.02
N ALA A 221 1.38 -10.63 8.81
CA ALA A 221 1.16 -11.81 7.96
C ALA A 221 1.72 -13.08 8.61
N LEU A 222 2.92 -13.02 9.20
CA LEU A 222 3.49 -14.13 9.96
C LEU A 222 2.60 -14.53 11.13
N ALA A 223 2.14 -13.56 11.93
CA ALA A 223 1.27 -13.83 13.07
C ALA A 223 -0.06 -14.46 12.63
N SER A 224 -0.66 -13.96 11.54
CA SER A 224 -1.88 -14.53 10.94
C SER A 224 -1.67 -15.98 10.48
N VAL A 225 -0.55 -16.28 9.81
CA VAL A 225 -0.23 -17.64 9.34
C VAL A 225 0.05 -18.60 10.49
N LEU A 226 0.79 -18.16 11.52
CA LEU A 226 1.07 -18.99 12.70
C LEU A 226 -0.18 -19.27 13.52
N HIS A 227 -1.07 -18.27 13.68
CA HIS A 227 -2.36 -18.42 14.34
C HIS A 227 -3.19 -19.51 13.66
N ARG A 228 -3.41 -19.40 12.34
CA ARG A 228 -4.23 -20.38 11.60
C ARG A 228 -3.62 -21.77 11.53
N ALA A 229 -2.31 -21.88 11.73
CA ALA A 229 -1.63 -23.17 11.82
C ALA A 229 -1.75 -23.83 13.21
N GLY A 230 -2.38 -23.18 14.19
CA GLY A 230 -2.37 -23.62 15.59
C GLY A 230 -1.00 -23.50 16.26
N ARG A 231 -0.09 -22.70 15.70
CA ARG A 231 1.30 -22.52 16.15
C ARG A 231 1.54 -21.15 16.80
N GLY A 232 0.48 -20.55 17.35
CA GLY A 232 0.55 -19.25 18.01
C GLY A 232 1.24 -19.36 19.37
N GLY A 233 2.40 -18.72 19.52
CA GLY A 233 3.02 -18.50 20.83
C GLY A 233 2.33 -17.38 21.62
N ARG A 234 2.86 -17.03 22.80
CA ARG A 234 2.32 -15.97 23.68
C ARG A 234 2.09 -14.63 22.98
N VAL A 235 3.02 -14.23 22.10
CA VAL A 235 2.94 -12.96 21.35
C VAL A 235 1.76 -12.95 20.38
N VAL A 236 1.56 -14.04 19.63
CA VAL A 236 0.42 -14.15 18.69
C VAL A 236 -0.91 -14.16 19.45
N ALA A 237 -0.95 -14.83 20.61
CA ALA A 237 -2.13 -14.80 21.47
C ALA A 237 -2.44 -13.39 21.98
N ALA A 238 -1.44 -12.62 22.42
CA ALA A 238 -1.62 -11.23 22.86
C ALA A 238 -2.12 -10.33 21.71
N LEU A 239 -1.52 -10.45 20.51
CA LEU A 239 -1.96 -9.73 19.32
C LEU A 239 -3.41 -10.06 18.95
N ARG A 240 -3.83 -11.32 19.11
CA ARG A 240 -5.22 -11.75 18.88
C ARG A 240 -6.18 -11.17 19.90
N THR A 241 -5.79 -11.14 21.18
CA THR A 241 -6.60 -10.51 22.24
C THR A 241 -6.83 -9.04 21.94
N LEU A 242 -5.79 -8.33 21.49
CA LEU A 242 -5.92 -6.94 21.07
C LEU A 242 -6.75 -6.80 19.78
N ALA A 243 -6.52 -7.66 18.78
CA ALA A 243 -7.28 -7.69 17.52
C ALA A 243 -8.79 -7.94 17.73
N ALA A 244 -9.15 -8.68 18.79
CA ALA A 244 -10.54 -8.92 19.19
C ALA A 244 -11.26 -7.66 19.69
N GLN A 245 -10.52 -6.56 19.94
CA GLN A 245 -11.05 -5.29 20.43
C GLN A 245 -10.75 -4.15 19.43
N PRO A 246 -11.43 -4.10 18.25
CA PRO A 246 -11.14 -3.10 17.22
C PRO A 246 -11.22 -1.65 17.72
N GLY A 247 -12.16 -1.36 18.62
CA GLY A 247 -12.29 -0.03 19.24
C GLY A 247 -11.04 0.38 20.03
N VAL A 248 -10.45 -0.54 20.79
CA VAL A 248 -9.21 -0.27 21.53
C VAL A 248 -8.05 -0.04 20.57
N CYS A 249 -7.91 -0.87 19.54
CA CYS A 249 -6.88 -0.66 18.50
C CYS A 249 -6.99 0.73 17.86
N TRP A 250 -8.20 1.15 17.48
CA TRP A 250 -8.42 2.42 16.81
C TRP A 250 -8.30 3.63 17.74
N LEU A 251 -8.67 3.49 19.02
CA LEU A 251 -8.43 4.51 20.04
C LEU A 251 -6.93 4.69 20.32
N LEU A 252 -6.17 3.60 20.41
CA LEU A 252 -4.71 3.67 20.54
C LEU A 252 -4.07 4.32 19.30
N ALA A 253 -4.53 3.95 18.11
CA ALA A 253 -4.09 4.57 16.86
C ALA A 253 -4.40 6.08 16.83
N LEU A 254 -5.58 6.49 17.28
CA LEU A 254 -5.95 7.90 17.41
C LEU A 254 -5.08 8.63 18.43
N GLY A 255 -4.78 8.00 19.57
CA GLY A 255 -3.87 8.54 20.58
C GLY A 255 -2.46 8.79 20.02
N LEU A 256 -1.91 7.82 19.28
CA LEU A 256 -0.62 7.98 18.60
C LEU A 256 -0.67 9.03 17.49
N LEU A 257 -1.79 9.15 16.78
CA LEU A 257 -1.99 10.21 15.79
C LEU A 257 -1.97 11.59 16.45
N LEU A 258 -2.62 11.76 17.60
CA LEU A 258 -2.56 13.00 18.41
C LEU A 258 -1.13 13.28 18.91
N VAL A 259 -0.38 12.26 19.32
CA VAL A 259 1.05 12.45 19.66
C VAL A 259 1.82 12.94 18.42
N SER A 260 1.50 12.43 17.23
CA SER A 260 2.14 12.85 15.98
C SER A 260 1.81 14.28 15.55
N THR A 261 0.80 14.93 16.15
CA THR A 261 0.52 16.36 15.90
C THR A 261 1.38 17.29 16.77
N THR A 262 2.15 16.74 17.72
CA THR A 262 3.04 17.51 18.59
C THR A 262 4.41 17.73 17.93
N PRO A 263 5.23 18.68 18.43
CA PRO A 263 6.59 18.90 17.92
C PRO A 263 7.49 17.66 17.94
N LEU A 264 7.16 16.62 18.74
CA LEU A 264 7.91 15.36 18.76
C LEU A 264 8.02 14.69 17.39
N ALA A 265 7.01 14.87 16.54
CA ALA A 265 6.97 14.31 15.19
C ALA A 265 7.23 15.37 14.11
N GLY A 266 7.89 16.46 14.47
CA GLY A 266 8.31 17.52 13.56
C GLY A 266 7.23 18.53 13.18
N PRO A 267 7.57 19.50 12.32
CA PRO A 267 6.69 20.58 11.93
C PRO A 267 5.42 20.09 11.22
N LEU A 268 4.30 20.77 11.47
CA LEU A 268 3.04 20.58 10.72
C LEU A 268 3.06 21.31 9.37
N VAL A 269 3.99 22.24 9.21
CA VAL A 269 4.18 23.05 8.01
C VAL A 269 5.14 22.34 7.04
N LEU A 270 5.26 22.84 5.81
CA LEU A 270 6.19 22.33 4.79
C LEU A 270 7.66 22.73 5.07
N ALA A 271 8.11 22.56 6.32
CA ALA A 271 9.48 22.77 6.74
C ALA A 271 10.20 21.42 6.90
N PRO A 272 11.51 21.33 6.62
CA PRO A 272 12.26 20.10 6.82
C PRO A 272 12.29 19.75 8.32
N PRO A 273 11.93 18.51 8.70
CA PRO A 273 12.06 18.04 10.07
C PRO A 273 13.53 17.79 10.43
N THR A 274 13.85 17.75 11.72
CA THR A 274 15.11 17.13 12.17
C THR A 274 15.08 15.61 11.98
N ASP A 275 16.26 14.96 11.97
CA ASP A 275 16.36 13.51 11.81
C ASP A 275 15.57 12.74 12.88
N ALA A 276 15.60 13.23 14.13
CA ALA A 276 14.87 12.65 15.25
C ALA A 276 13.35 12.81 15.10
N GLU A 277 12.89 13.97 14.62
CA GLU A 277 11.48 14.23 14.34
C GLU A 277 10.96 13.35 13.20
N ALA A 278 11.74 13.23 12.12
CA ALA A 278 11.42 12.38 10.98
C ALA A 278 11.31 10.91 11.39
N LEU A 279 12.29 10.41 12.15
CA LEU A 279 12.28 9.07 12.72
C LEU A 279 11.08 8.86 13.65
N THR A 280 10.79 9.82 14.54
CA THR A 280 9.67 9.72 15.48
C THR A 280 8.34 9.65 14.74
N LYS A 281 8.12 10.51 13.75
CA LYS A 281 6.94 10.48 12.88
C LYS A 281 6.81 9.10 12.20
N ASN A 282 7.91 8.61 11.63
CA ASN A 282 7.95 7.34 10.91
C ASN A 282 7.57 6.15 11.81
N LEU A 283 8.14 6.06 13.01
CA LEU A 283 7.83 5.00 13.98
C LEU A 283 6.38 5.07 14.50
N LEU A 284 5.87 6.29 14.77
CA LEU A 284 4.47 6.48 15.14
C LEU A 284 3.54 5.98 14.03
N TYR A 285 3.86 6.28 12.77
CA TYR A 285 3.04 5.86 11.62
C TYR A 285 3.09 4.35 11.39
N ALA A 286 4.24 3.71 11.62
CA ALA A 286 4.35 2.26 11.61
C ALA A 286 3.42 1.62 12.65
N ALA A 287 3.41 2.15 13.87
CA ALA A 287 2.58 1.67 14.97
C ALA A 287 1.07 1.91 14.70
N ILE A 288 0.70 3.11 14.23
CA ILE A 288 -0.67 3.44 13.83
C ILE A 288 -1.15 2.47 12.74
N GLY A 289 -0.35 2.27 11.69
CA GLY A 289 -0.70 1.38 10.60
C GLY A 289 -0.87 -0.07 11.06
N GLY A 290 0.02 -0.55 11.95
CA GLY A 290 -0.10 -1.84 12.60
C GLY A 290 -1.41 -1.99 13.37
N LEU A 291 -1.75 -1.02 14.23
CA LEU A 291 -2.96 -1.03 15.06
C LEU A 291 -4.26 -0.97 14.23
N VAL A 292 -4.30 -0.13 13.19
CA VAL A 292 -5.49 0.01 12.32
C VAL A 292 -5.73 -1.29 11.53
N VAL A 293 -4.67 -1.92 11.03
CA VAL A 293 -4.76 -3.14 10.21
C VAL A 293 -5.00 -4.39 11.06
N LEU A 294 -4.43 -4.47 12.27
CA LEU A 294 -4.48 -5.62 13.17
C LEU A 294 -5.86 -6.31 13.29
N PRO A 295 -6.97 -5.60 13.64
CA PRO A 295 -8.29 -6.23 13.78
C PRO A 295 -8.87 -6.76 12.46
N ALA A 296 -8.45 -6.22 11.30
CA ALA A 296 -8.90 -6.67 9.99
C ALA A 296 -8.24 -7.98 9.54
N VAL A 297 -7.10 -8.36 10.12
CA VAL A 297 -6.28 -9.48 9.63
C VAL A 297 -6.05 -10.62 10.62
N LEU A 298 -6.18 -10.35 11.93
CA LEU A 298 -5.92 -11.32 13.00
C LEU A 298 -7.15 -11.67 13.84
N ARG A 299 -8.26 -10.94 13.69
CA ARG A 299 -9.48 -11.22 14.43
C ARG A 299 -10.21 -12.43 13.84
N ASP A 300 -10.61 -13.35 14.71
CA ASP A 300 -11.49 -14.46 14.33
C ASP A 300 -12.90 -13.90 14.02
N PRO A 301 -13.59 -14.33 12.94
CA PRO A 301 -14.92 -13.85 12.63
C PRO A 301 -15.90 -14.10 13.79
N PRO A 302 -16.58 -13.07 14.31
CA PRO A 302 -17.56 -13.26 15.39
C PRO A 302 -18.81 -13.99 14.87
N ALA A 303 -19.57 -14.63 15.77
CA ALA A 303 -20.84 -15.28 15.44
C ALA A 303 -21.87 -14.30 14.87
N GLU A 304 -21.86 -13.04 15.36
CA GLU A 304 -22.65 -11.94 14.81
C GLU A 304 -21.74 -10.78 14.36
N PRO A 305 -22.08 -10.09 13.25
CA PRO A 305 -21.29 -8.95 12.78
C PRO A 305 -21.25 -7.81 13.80
N ALA A 306 -20.05 -7.50 14.29
CA ALA A 306 -19.81 -6.34 15.15
C ALA A 306 -20.00 -5.02 14.39
N VAL A 307 -20.06 -3.89 15.10
CA VAL A 307 -20.13 -2.55 14.47
C VAL A 307 -18.99 -2.35 13.48
N PHE A 308 -17.78 -2.80 13.85
CA PHE A 308 -16.60 -2.81 12.96
C PHE A 308 -16.86 -3.54 11.63
N ASP A 309 -17.50 -4.71 11.68
CA ASP A 309 -17.85 -5.49 10.49
C ASP A 309 -18.88 -4.78 9.65
N ARG A 310 -19.94 -4.26 10.28
CA ARG A 310 -21.05 -3.59 9.58
C ARG A 310 -20.55 -2.37 8.80
N ILE A 311 -19.61 -1.61 9.37
CA ILE A 311 -19.03 -0.43 8.72
C ILE A 311 -18.10 -0.84 7.57
N LEU A 312 -17.10 -1.69 7.84
CA LEU A 312 -16.06 -2.00 6.85
C LEU A 312 -16.52 -2.96 5.75
N LEU A 313 -17.52 -3.79 6.03
CA LEU A 313 -18.11 -4.70 5.04
C LEU A 313 -19.33 -4.10 4.35
N HIS A 314 -19.70 -2.86 4.69
CA HIS A 314 -20.76 -2.14 3.99
C HIS A 314 -20.47 -2.09 2.47
N PRO A 315 -21.46 -2.32 1.60
CA PRO A 315 -21.24 -2.34 0.15
C PRO A 315 -20.54 -1.09 -0.39
N ALA A 316 -20.88 0.09 0.15
CA ALA A 316 -20.24 1.35 -0.22
C ALA A 316 -18.75 1.38 0.17
N ALA A 317 -18.40 0.93 1.39
CA ALA A 317 -17.01 0.90 1.86
C ALA A 317 -16.15 -0.07 1.01
N ARG A 318 -16.73 -1.23 0.65
CA ARG A 318 -16.09 -2.19 -0.24
C ARG A 318 -15.90 -1.64 -1.65
N HIS A 319 -16.92 -0.97 -2.19
CA HIS A 319 -16.84 -0.34 -3.50
C HIS A 319 -15.76 0.75 -3.54
N LEU A 320 -15.73 1.62 -2.53
CA LEU A 320 -14.66 2.60 -2.36
C LEU A 320 -13.28 1.96 -2.25
N GLY A 321 -13.19 0.76 -1.64
CA GLY A 321 -11.94 -0.01 -1.61
C GLY A 321 -11.45 -0.44 -2.98
N HIS A 322 -12.36 -0.77 -3.91
CA HIS A 322 -11.99 -1.14 -5.28
C HIS A 322 -11.47 0.05 -6.08
N THR A 323 -12.11 1.22 -5.93
CA THR A 323 -11.77 2.48 -6.62
C THR A 323 -10.71 3.31 -5.91
N SER A 324 -10.28 2.89 -4.71
CA SER A 324 -9.33 3.62 -3.86
C SER A 324 -8.01 3.93 -4.56
N TYR A 325 -7.61 3.09 -5.52
CA TYR A 325 -6.38 3.29 -6.28
C TYR A 325 -6.49 4.46 -7.26
N GLY A 326 -7.55 4.49 -8.08
CA GLY A 326 -7.89 5.65 -8.91
C GLY A 326 -8.05 6.93 -8.08
N LEU A 327 -8.71 6.85 -6.92
CA LEU A 327 -8.88 7.98 -6.00
C LEU A 327 -7.52 8.51 -5.52
N PHE A 328 -6.64 7.61 -5.05
CA PHE A 328 -5.28 7.96 -4.64
C PHE A 328 -4.49 8.59 -5.80
N CYS A 329 -4.54 8.03 -7.01
CA CYS A 329 -3.76 8.58 -8.12
C CYS A 329 -4.27 9.97 -8.56
N LEU A 330 -5.57 10.14 -8.73
CA LEU A 330 -6.14 11.29 -9.42
C LEU A 330 -6.43 12.51 -8.53
N HIS A 331 -6.40 12.38 -7.19
CA HIS A 331 -6.86 13.48 -6.33
C HIS A 331 -6.03 14.76 -6.41
N VAL A 332 -4.70 14.70 -6.57
CA VAL A 332 -3.87 15.92 -6.66
C VAL A 332 -4.05 16.62 -8.02
N PRO A 333 -4.08 15.94 -9.18
CA PRO A 333 -4.47 16.58 -10.44
C PRO A 333 -5.88 17.18 -10.40
N VAL A 334 -6.83 16.49 -9.75
CA VAL A 334 -8.19 17.02 -9.52
C VAL A 334 -8.15 18.25 -8.61
N LEU A 335 -7.30 18.28 -7.60
CA LEU A 335 -7.13 19.44 -6.71
C LEU A 335 -6.63 20.66 -7.49
N HIS A 336 -5.65 20.49 -8.38
CA HIS A 336 -5.22 21.52 -9.33
C HIS A 336 -6.39 22.01 -10.20
N LEU A 337 -7.18 21.09 -10.76
CA LEU A 337 -8.34 21.43 -11.58
C LEU A 337 -9.38 22.24 -10.80
N VAL A 338 -9.72 21.81 -9.58
CA VAL A 338 -10.72 22.50 -8.75
C VAL A 338 -10.25 23.91 -8.44
N VAL A 339 -9.00 24.09 -8.03
CA VAL A 339 -8.43 25.42 -7.74
C VAL A 339 -8.42 26.31 -8.98
N ALA A 340 -8.07 25.78 -10.15
CA ALA A 340 -8.09 26.52 -11.41
C ALA A 340 -9.51 26.96 -11.80
N LEU A 341 -10.52 26.12 -11.57
CA LEU A 341 -11.92 26.41 -11.91
C LEU A 341 -12.61 27.36 -10.92
N THR A 342 -12.26 27.28 -9.63
CA THR A 342 -12.84 28.17 -8.60
C THR A 342 -12.10 29.49 -8.48
N ALA A 343 -10.92 29.61 -9.08
CA ALA A 343 -10.01 30.75 -8.93
C ALA A 343 -9.67 31.07 -7.47
N TRP A 344 -9.65 30.06 -6.60
CA TRP A 344 -9.14 30.22 -5.23
C TRP A 344 -7.62 30.24 -5.23
N ASP A 345 -7.03 31.04 -4.36
CA ASP A 345 -5.58 30.99 -4.18
C ASP A 345 -5.16 29.80 -3.31
N VAL A 346 -4.07 29.16 -3.72
CA VAL A 346 -3.42 28.12 -2.90
C VAL A 346 -2.99 28.76 -1.57
N PHE A 347 -3.15 28.02 -0.48
CA PHE A 347 -2.93 28.41 0.91
C PHE A 347 -3.96 29.36 1.54
N THR A 348 -4.96 29.85 0.80
CA THR A 348 -6.05 30.67 1.38
C THR A 348 -7.44 30.09 1.15
N ALA A 349 -7.57 29.15 0.21
CA ALA A 349 -8.82 28.48 -0.14
C ALA A 349 -9.61 27.98 1.09
N PRO A 350 -10.95 28.05 1.08
CA PRO A 350 -11.76 27.55 2.17
C PRO A 350 -11.71 26.01 2.20
N PHE A 351 -11.32 25.44 3.34
CA PHE A 351 -11.06 24.00 3.47
C PHE A 351 -12.27 23.14 3.10
N TRP A 352 -13.45 23.37 3.71
CA TRP A 352 -14.62 22.51 3.51
C TRP A 352 -15.14 22.51 2.07
N PRO A 353 -15.32 23.66 1.40
CA PRO A 353 -15.68 23.68 -0.02
C PRO A 353 -14.64 22.99 -0.92
N LEU A 354 -13.34 23.25 -0.69
CA LEU A 354 -12.26 22.61 -1.46
C LEU A 354 -12.24 21.11 -1.26
N TRP A 355 -12.39 20.64 -0.02
CA TRP A 355 -12.45 19.22 0.32
C TRP A 355 -13.65 18.54 -0.34
N LEU A 356 -14.83 19.15 -0.27
CA LEU A 356 -16.06 18.58 -0.83
C LEU A 356 -15.96 18.47 -2.36
N LEU A 357 -15.56 19.55 -3.04
CA LEU A 357 -15.41 19.56 -4.50
C LEU A 357 -14.33 18.58 -4.95
N THR A 358 -13.15 18.61 -4.34
CA THR A 358 -12.04 17.70 -4.67
C THR A 358 -12.44 16.25 -4.46
N THR A 359 -13.10 15.93 -3.34
CA THR A 359 -13.55 14.57 -3.05
C THR A 359 -14.61 14.12 -4.06
N ALA A 360 -15.63 14.94 -4.31
CA ALA A 360 -16.70 14.60 -5.25
C ALA A 360 -16.16 14.34 -6.66
N VAL A 361 -15.34 15.25 -7.19
CA VAL A 361 -14.74 15.13 -8.53
C VAL A 361 -13.77 13.94 -8.58
N SER A 362 -12.97 13.72 -7.53
CA SER A 362 -12.03 12.59 -7.48
C SER A 362 -12.75 11.24 -7.40
N LEU A 363 -13.88 11.14 -6.71
CA LEU A 363 -14.68 9.91 -6.67
C LEU A 363 -15.26 9.58 -8.06
N VAL A 364 -15.76 10.57 -8.78
CA VAL A 364 -16.23 10.39 -10.17
C VAL A 364 -15.07 9.99 -11.08
N ALA A 365 -13.95 10.69 -11.02
CA ALA A 365 -12.76 10.39 -11.83
C ALA A 365 -12.20 8.99 -11.53
N ALA A 366 -12.16 8.60 -10.26
CA ALA A 366 -11.74 7.27 -9.82
C ALA A 366 -12.69 6.17 -10.31
N GLU A 367 -14.00 6.39 -10.28
CA GLU A 367 -14.99 5.45 -10.82
C GLU A 367 -14.81 5.24 -12.33
N LEU A 368 -14.61 6.34 -13.07
CA LEU A 368 -14.34 6.29 -14.51
C LEU A 368 -13.04 5.54 -14.81
N ALA A 369 -11.94 5.89 -14.12
CA ALA A 369 -10.66 5.21 -14.28
C ALA A 369 -10.77 3.72 -13.92
N TYR A 370 -11.51 3.36 -12.87
CA TYR A 370 -11.73 1.98 -12.49
C TYR A 370 -12.46 1.19 -13.59
N ARG A 371 -13.53 1.74 -14.16
CA ARG A 371 -14.33 1.06 -15.19
C ARG A 371 -13.61 0.97 -16.54
N LEU A 372 -12.95 2.05 -16.94
CA LEU A 372 -12.41 2.23 -18.28
C LEU A 372 -10.95 1.78 -18.42
N VAL A 373 -10.18 1.79 -17.32
CA VAL A 373 -8.74 1.54 -17.35
C VAL A 373 -8.38 0.33 -16.48
N GLU A 374 -8.71 0.35 -15.19
CA GLU A 374 -8.31 -0.71 -14.26
C GLU A 374 -8.98 -2.04 -14.60
N ARG A 375 -10.31 -2.07 -14.67
CA ARG A 375 -11.06 -3.31 -14.86
C ARG A 375 -10.67 -4.01 -16.18
N PRO A 376 -10.50 -3.32 -17.32
CA PRO A 376 -9.97 -3.93 -18.54
C PRO A 376 -8.54 -4.47 -18.37
N ALA A 377 -7.63 -3.71 -17.75
CA ALA A 377 -6.26 -4.17 -17.52
C ALA A 377 -6.23 -5.42 -16.61
N LEU A 378 -7.02 -5.44 -15.55
CA LEU A 378 -7.10 -6.55 -14.61
C LEU A 378 -7.71 -7.83 -15.23
N ARG A 379 -8.45 -7.74 -16.35
CA ARG A 379 -8.89 -8.94 -17.11
C ARG A 379 -7.72 -9.67 -17.77
N LEU A 380 -6.58 -9.00 -17.98
CA LEU A 380 -5.37 -9.59 -18.57
C LEU A 380 -4.53 -10.40 -17.56
N LYS A 381 -4.96 -10.49 -16.29
CA LYS A 381 -4.26 -11.26 -15.24
C LYS A 381 -4.00 -12.72 -15.61
N GLY A 382 -4.87 -13.34 -16.42
CA GLY A 382 -4.73 -14.73 -16.87
C GLY A 382 -3.86 -14.92 -18.11
N ARG A 383 -3.48 -13.83 -18.80
CA ARG A 383 -2.75 -13.85 -20.08
C ARG A 383 -1.30 -13.39 -19.88
N HIS A 384 -0.56 -14.11 -19.04
CA HIS A 384 0.85 -13.76 -18.81
C HIS A 384 1.66 -13.92 -20.12
N PRO A 385 2.37 -12.89 -20.62
CA PRO A 385 3.05 -12.93 -21.92
C PRO A 385 4.09 -14.06 -22.06
N LEU A 386 4.74 -14.44 -20.96
CA LEU A 386 5.73 -15.53 -20.93
C LEU A 386 5.13 -16.89 -20.56
N SER A 387 3.80 -16.98 -20.37
CA SER A 387 3.12 -18.26 -20.18
C SER A 387 2.87 -18.93 -21.55
N ARG A 388 3.91 -19.05 -22.37
CA ARG A 388 3.86 -19.98 -23.50
C ARG A 388 3.80 -21.39 -22.93
N ARG A 389 2.73 -22.10 -23.28
CA ARG A 389 2.52 -23.54 -23.05
C ARG A 389 3.86 -24.28 -23.16
N ARG A 390 4.26 -25.00 -22.11
CA ARG A 390 5.08 -26.20 -22.29
C ARG A 390 4.36 -27.04 -23.35
N PRO A 391 4.97 -27.38 -24.50
CA PRO A 391 4.39 -28.37 -25.40
C PRO A 391 4.15 -29.62 -24.57
N GLY A 392 2.90 -30.09 -24.53
CA GLY A 392 2.58 -31.33 -23.83
C GLY A 392 3.44 -32.44 -24.41
N SER A 393 4.08 -33.23 -23.54
CA SER A 393 4.58 -34.56 -23.93
C SER A 393 3.48 -35.29 -24.72
N PRO A 394 3.82 -35.97 -25.82
CA PRO A 394 2.84 -36.69 -26.61
C PRO A 394 2.14 -37.72 -25.73
N ALA A 395 0.82 -37.78 -25.88
CA ALA A 395 -0.03 -38.74 -25.19
C ALA A 395 0.53 -40.16 -25.39
N SER A 396 0.76 -40.88 -24.30
CA SER A 396 0.98 -42.32 -24.34
C SER A 396 -0.30 -42.96 -24.86
N THR A 397 -0.27 -43.44 -26.09
CA THR A 397 -1.30 -44.28 -26.68
C THR A 397 -1.36 -45.58 -25.87
N SER A 398 -2.30 -45.69 -24.95
CA SER A 398 -2.65 -46.97 -24.32
C SER A 398 -3.37 -47.83 -25.35
N ALA A 399 -2.75 -48.96 -25.73
CA ALA A 399 -3.38 -50.00 -26.55
C ALA A 399 -4.63 -50.56 -25.85
N PRO A 400 -5.69 -50.93 -26.59
CA PRO A 400 -6.85 -51.57 -25.99
C PRO A 400 -6.56 -53.05 -25.72
N THR A 401 -6.54 -53.44 -24.45
CA THR A 401 -6.68 -54.83 -24.02
C THR A 401 -8.10 -55.31 -24.31
N SER A 402 -8.27 -56.13 -25.35
CA SER A 402 -9.50 -56.91 -25.56
C SER A 402 -9.45 -58.15 -24.68
N GLY A 403 -10.31 -58.17 -23.65
CA GLY A 403 -10.58 -59.33 -22.83
C GLY A 403 -11.44 -60.37 -23.55
N THR A 404 -11.12 -61.61 -23.25
CA THR A 404 -11.71 -62.90 -23.62
C THR A 404 -13.24 -62.95 -23.45
N SER A 405 -13.93 -63.53 -24.44
CA SER A 405 -15.27 -64.11 -24.29
C SER A 405 -15.32 -65.49 -24.98
N THR A 406 -15.58 -66.52 -24.17
CA THR A 406 -16.27 -67.80 -24.44
C THR A 406 -16.30 -68.38 -25.87
N ARG A 407 -15.57 -69.49 -26.08
CA ARG A 407 -16.09 -70.87 -26.17
C ARG A 407 -14.96 -71.88 -26.16
#